data_AF-A0A517ZMS4-F1
#
_entry.id   AF-A0A517ZMS4-F1
#
_cell.length_a   1.000
_cell.length_b   1.000
_cell.length_c   1.000
_cell.angle_alpha   90.00
_cell.angle_beta   90.00
_cell.angle_gamma   90.00
#
_symmetry.space_group_name_H-M   'P 1'
#
loop_
_entity.id
_entity.type
_entity.pdbx_description
1 polymer ?
#
loop_
_entity_poly.entity_id
_entity_poly.type
_entity_poly.pdbx_seq_one_letter_code
_entity_poly.pdbx_strand_id
1 'polypeptide(L)'
;MTTDKPKWWQSWMVYALIGLLLTLGPYVGGYFLLGRYDSVPESPFDTSPVTVRQFDYQILGIVFGPLGWAEAKVRGVRVSLFTPGESDLYEPSW
;
A
#
# COMPACT_ATOMS: atom_id res chain seq x y z
N MET A 1 41.00 -11.94 24.28
CA MET A 1 39.85 -11.89 23.35
C MET A 1 38.59 -12.20 24.15
N THR A 2 37.89 -11.16 24.60
CA THR A 2 36.56 -11.30 25.19
C THR A 2 35.56 -11.33 24.04
N THR A 3 35.09 -12.53 23.71
CA THR A 3 33.97 -12.70 22.79
C THR A 3 32.71 -12.25 23.54
N ASP A 4 32.31 -11.00 23.36
CA ASP A 4 31.03 -10.51 23.89
C ASP A 4 29.91 -11.38 23.30
N LYS A 5 29.29 -12.20 24.13
CA LYS A 5 28.13 -13.00 23.74
C LYS A 5 27.07 -12.01 23.24
N PRO A 6 26.48 -12.21 22.04
CA PRO A 6 25.42 -11.34 21.57
C PRO A 6 24.32 -11.29 22.63
N LYS A 7 23.98 -10.09 23.10
CA LYS A 7 22.93 -9.89 24.09
C LYS A 7 21.65 -10.45 23.49
N TRP A 8 21.04 -11.42 24.14
CA TRP A 8 19.87 -12.15 23.63
C TRP A 8 18.75 -11.23 23.11
N TRP A 9 18.55 -10.06 23.73
CA TRP A 9 17.64 -9.00 23.27
C TRP A 9 17.92 -8.48 21.86
N GLN A 10 19.19 -8.40 21.45
CA GLN A 10 19.59 -7.98 20.12
C GLN A 10 19.13 -9.00 19.06
N SER A 11 19.18 -10.30 19.39
CA SER A 11 18.62 -11.35 18.52
C SER A 11 17.11 -11.22 18.39
N TRP A 12 16.38 -10.90 19.47
CA TRP A 12 14.93 -10.66 19.39
C TRP A 12 14.56 -9.47 18.51
N MET A 13 15.31 -8.37 18.59
CA MET A 13 15.11 -7.23 17.70
C MET A 13 15.34 -7.61 16.24
N VAL A 14 16.38 -8.40 15.95
CA VAL A 14 16.66 -8.86 14.59
C VAL A 14 15.52 -9.75 14.08
N TYR A 15 15.05 -10.72 14.87
CA TYR A 15 13.92 -11.56 14.46
C TYR A 15 12.62 -10.78 14.28
N ALA A 16 12.34 -9.82 15.15
CA ALA A 16 11.19 -8.94 15.01
C ALA A 16 11.27 -8.12 13.72
N LEU A 17 12.43 -7.55 13.41
CA LEU A 17 12.66 -6.79 12.18
C LEU A 17 12.48 -7.68 10.94
N ILE A 18 13.04 -8.89 10.95
CA ILE A 18 12.90 -9.84 9.84
C ILE A 18 11.43 -10.22 9.66
N GLY A 19 10.72 -10.56 10.74
CA GLY A 19 9.29 -10.87 10.68
C GLY A 19 8.45 -9.72 10.15
N LEU A 20 8.78 -8.48 10.57
CA LEU A 20 8.14 -7.27 10.06
C LEU A 20 8.39 -7.10 8.56
N LEU A 21 9.63 -7.23 8.08
CA LEU A 21 9.97 -7.08 6.67
C LEU A 21 9.32 -8.17 5.81
N LEU A 22 9.28 -9.40 6.30
CA LEU A 22 8.65 -10.54 5.61
C LEU A 22 7.11 -10.43 5.55
N THR A 23 6.49 -9.59 6.36
CA THR A 23 5.03 -9.39 6.34
C THR A 23 4.65 -8.11 5.59
N LEU A 24 5.29 -6.98 5.93
CA LEU A 24 5.05 -5.71 5.26
C LEU A 24 5.52 -5.68 3.81
N GLY A 25 6.67 -6.29 3.51
CA GLY A 25 7.23 -6.31 2.16
C GLY A 25 6.26 -6.93 1.15
N PRO A 26 5.78 -8.18 1.38
CA PRO A 26 4.78 -8.80 0.52
C PRO A 26 3.44 -8.07 0.50
N TYR A 27 3.00 -7.48 1.62
CA TYR A 27 1.76 -6.72 1.66
C TYR A 27 1.82 -5.47 0.77
N VAL A 28 2.86 -4.64 0.94
CA VAL A 28 3.07 -3.43 0.13
C VAL A 28 3.41 -3.80 -1.32
N GLY A 29 4.24 -4.82 -1.53
CA GLY A 29 4.58 -5.30 -2.87
C GLY A 29 3.37 -5.87 -3.61
N GLY A 30 2.50 -6.62 -2.92
CA GLY A 30 1.27 -7.17 -3.47
C GLY A 30 0.32 -6.09 -3.96
N TYR A 31 0.21 -4.97 -3.24
CA TYR A 31 -0.57 -3.82 -3.68
C TYR A 31 -0.12 -3.29 -5.05
N PHE A 32 1.19 -3.10 -5.23
CA PHE A 32 1.75 -2.57 -6.48
C PHE A 32 1.79 -3.59 -7.62
N LEU A 33 1.95 -4.87 -7.32
CA LEU A 33 2.05 -5.93 -8.32
C LEU A 33 0.67 -6.41 -8.80
N LEU A 34 -0.32 -6.47 -7.90
CA LEU A 34 -1.66 -6.97 -8.20
C LEU A 34 -2.62 -5.85 -8.62
N GLY A 35 -2.35 -4.61 -8.23
CA GLY A 35 -3.15 -3.45 -8.59
C GLY A 35 -2.65 -2.84 -9.90
N ARG A 36 -3.37 -3.08 -11.01
CA ARG A 36 -3.05 -2.42 -12.29
C ARG A 36 -3.17 -0.92 -12.11
N TYR A 37 -2.11 -0.22 -12.49
CA TYR A 37 -2.03 1.23 -12.35
C TYR A 37 -2.48 1.89 -13.64
N ASP A 38 -3.55 2.68 -13.54
CA ASP A 38 -3.94 3.61 -14.60
C ASP A 38 -4.04 5.01 -13.99
N SER A 39 -3.49 6.01 -14.68
CA SER A 39 -3.70 7.42 -14.36
C SER A 39 -4.68 7.98 -15.38
N VAL A 40 -5.92 8.19 -14.98
CA VAL A 40 -6.96 8.72 -15.88
C VAL A 40 -7.17 10.19 -15.54
N PRO A 41 -7.08 11.12 -16.52
CA PRO A 41 -7.57 12.48 -16.31
C PRO A 41 -9.08 12.39 -16.12
N GLU A 42 -9.56 12.80 -14.94
CA GLU A 42 -10.94 12.60 -14.48
C GLU A 42 -11.97 13.35 -15.34
N SER A 43 -11.54 14.38 -16.05
CA SER A 43 -12.35 15.15 -17.00
C SER A 43 -11.43 16.11 -17.78
N PRO A 44 -11.79 16.53 -19.00
CA PRO A 44 -11.14 17.67 -19.66
C PRO A 44 -11.26 19.00 -18.88
N PHE A 45 -12.07 19.05 -17.81
CA PHE A 45 -12.30 20.22 -16.97
C PHE A 45 -11.82 20.07 -15.51
N ASP A 46 -11.39 18.88 -15.09
CA ASP A 46 -10.86 18.63 -13.74
C ASP A 46 -9.36 18.35 -13.84
N THR A 47 -8.55 19.31 -13.40
CA THR A 47 -7.08 19.26 -13.48
C THR A 47 -6.43 18.36 -12.44
N SER A 48 -7.21 17.77 -11.53
CA SER A 48 -6.66 16.95 -10.45
C SER A 48 -6.56 15.49 -10.92
N PRO A 49 -5.35 14.93 -11.11
CA PRO A 49 -5.20 13.57 -11.58
C PRO A 49 -5.77 12.57 -10.57
N VAL A 50 -6.55 11.60 -11.04
CA VAL A 50 -6.95 10.43 -10.22
C VAL A 50 -6.01 9.28 -10.54
N THR A 51 -5.41 8.74 -9.48
CA THR A 51 -4.69 7.47 -9.56
C THR A 51 -5.68 6.33 -9.40
N VAL A 52 -5.75 5.46 -10.40
CA VAL A 52 -6.62 4.28 -10.38
C VAL A 52 -5.79 3.04 -10.15
N ARG A 53 -6.25 2.20 -9.22
CA ARG A 53 -5.73 0.86 -8.97
C ARG A 53 -6.86 -0.13 -9.21
N GLN A 54 -6.72 -0.96 -10.23
CA GLN A 54 -7.70 -2.00 -10.51
C GLN A 54 -7.22 -3.34 -9.98
N PHE A 55 -8.06 -4.00 -9.18
CA PHE A 55 -7.86 -5.37 -8.73
C PHE A 55 -8.91 -6.30 -9.34
N ASP A 56 -8.47 -7.49 -9.72
CA ASP A 56 -9.34 -8.50 -10.36
C ASP A 56 -10.32 -9.17 -9.37
N TYR A 57 -10.12 -9.00 -8.06
CA TYR A 57 -10.94 -9.64 -7.01
C TYR A 57 -11.33 -8.63 -5.93
N GLN A 58 -12.59 -8.66 -5.49
CA GLN A 58 -13.12 -7.78 -4.43
C GLN A 58 -12.32 -7.84 -3.14
N ILE A 59 -11.89 -9.05 -2.74
CA ILE A 59 -11.11 -9.22 -1.50
C ILE A 59 -9.80 -8.44 -1.51
N LEU A 60 -9.20 -8.20 -2.68
CA LEU A 60 -7.97 -7.42 -2.78
C LEU A 60 -8.22 -5.93 -2.52
N GLY A 61 -9.38 -5.39 -2.91
CA GLY A 61 -9.78 -4.03 -2.55
C GLY A 61 -9.89 -3.85 -1.04
N ILE A 62 -10.53 -4.81 -0.36
CA ILE A 62 -10.67 -4.80 1.11
C ILE A 62 -9.29 -4.89 1.79
N VAL A 63 -8.45 -5.83 1.36
CA VAL A 63 -7.12 -6.06 1.96
C VAL A 63 -6.20 -4.86 1.75
N PHE A 64 -6.28 -4.20 0.58
CA PHE A 64 -5.40 -3.10 0.23
C PHE A 64 -5.99 -1.70 0.40
N GLY A 65 -7.23 -1.58 0.87
CA GLY A 65 -7.88 -0.30 1.19
C GLY A 65 -7.00 0.65 2.01
N PRO A 66 -6.35 0.19 3.10
CA PRO A 66 -5.43 1.03 3.87
C PRO A 66 -4.27 1.61 3.05
N LEU A 67 -3.77 0.87 2.05
CA LEU A 67 -2.71 1.34 1.16
C LEU A 67 -3.23 2.32 0.10
N GLY A 68 -4.47 2.16 -0.37
CA GLY A 68 -5.13 3.16 -1.21
C GLY A 68 -5.30 4.50 -0.49
N TRP A 69 -5.75 4.46 0.76
CA TRP A 69 -5.82 5.64 1.63
C TRP A 69 -4.45 6.28 1.83
N ALA A 70 -3.43 5.48 2.16
CA ALA A 70 -2.07 5.98 2.36
C ALA A 70 -1.49 6.57 1.07
N GLU A 71 -1.70 5.94 -0.09
CA GLU A 71 -1.25 6.45 -1.39
C GLU A 71 -1.89 7.81 -1.69
N ALA A 72 -3.17 8.01 -1.37
CA ALA A 72 -3.85 9.30 -1.55
C ALA A 72 -3.21 10.41 -0.72
N LYS A 73 -2.89 10.15 0.56
CA LYS A 73 -2.22 11.12 1.44
C LYS A 73 -0.80 11.43 0.99
N VAL A 74 -0.02 10.40 0.67
CA VAL A 74 1.40 10.53 0.33
C VAL A 74 1.58 11.23 -1.01
N ARG A 75 0.75 10.91 -2.01
CA ARG A 75 0.83 11.52 -3.34
C ARG A 75 0.11 12.87 -3.43
N GLY A 76 -0.80 13.17 -2.52
CA GLY A 76 -1.62 14.38 -2.57
C GLY A 76 -2.62 14.38 -3.73
N VAL A 77 -3.04 13.21 -4.20
CA VAL A 77 -4.00 13.02 -5.29
C VAL A 77 -5.13 12.10 -4.87
N ARG A 78 -6.26 12.16 -5.57
CA ARG A 78 -7.33 11.17 -5.39
C ARG A 78 -6.83 9.79 -5.83
N VAL A 79 -7.10 8.77 -5.03
CA VAL A 79 -6.82 7.38 -5.37
C VAL A 79 -8.13 6.61 -5.39
N SER A 80 -8.42 5.94 -6.49
CA SER A 80 -9.57 5.04 -6.59
C SER A 80 -9.11 3.59 -6.70
N LEU A 81 -9.58 2.73 -5.80
CA LEU A 81 -9.42 1.29 -5.90
C LEU A 81 -10.66 0.71 -6.56
N PHE A 82 -10.51 0.23 -7.79
CA PHE A 82 -11.57 -0.45 -8.50
C PHE A 82 -11.48 -1.96 -8.28
N THR A 83 -12.60 -2.56 -7.92
CA THR A 83 -12.78 -4.01 -7.89
C THR A 83 -14.05 -4.39 -8.66
N PRO A 84 -14.30 -5.68 -8.94
CA PRO A 84 -15.51 -6.07 -9.64
C PRO A 84 -16.77 -5.64 -8.88
N GLY A 85 -17.51 -4.68 -9.45
CA GLY A 85 -18.79 -4.20 -8.90
C GLY A 85 -18.69 -3.12 -7.81
N GLU A 86 -17.48 -2.69 -7.41
CA GLU A 86 -17.29 -1.69 -6.36
C GLU A 86 -16.06 -0.80 -6.63
N SER A 87 -16.12 0.44 -6.15
CA SER A 87 -14.99 1.36 -6.22
C SER A 87 -14.88 2.14 -4.91
N ASP A 88 -13.72 2.05 -4.26
CA ASP A 88 -13.39 2.88 -3.11
C ASP A 88 -12.63 4.11 -3.58
N LEU A 89 -13.05 5.30 -3.16
CA LEU A 89 -12.38 6.56 -3.46
C LEU A 89 -11.77 7.14 -2.20
N TYR A 90 -10.48 7.43 -2.26
CA TYR A 90 -9.72 8.05 -1.19
C TYR A 90 -9.26 9.44 -1.58
N GLU A 91 -9.61 10.43 -0.76
CA GLU A 91 -9.23 11.82 -0.93
C GLU A 91 -7.89 12.14 -0.23
N PRO A 92 -7.13 13.12 -0.74
CA PRO A 92 -5.87 13.55 -0.11
C PRO A 92 -6.07 14.33 1.21
N SER A 93 -7.25 14.92 1.44
CA SER A 93 -7.62 15.70 2.64
C SER A 93 -7.80 14.83 3.90
N TRP A 94 -7.37 15.30 5.07
CA TRP A 94 -7.39 14.55 6.34
C TRP A 94 -8.79 14.32 6.92
#